data_AF-G4TQ98-F1
#
_entry.id   AF-G4TQ98-F1
#
_cell.length_a   1.000
_cell.length_b   1.000
_cell.length_c   1.000
_cell.angle_alpha   90.00
_cell.angle_beta   90.00
_cell.angle_gamma   90.00
#
_symmetry.space_group_name_H-M   'P 1'
#
loop_
_entity.id
_entity.type
_entity.pdbx_description
1 polymer ?
#
loop_
_entity_poly.entity_id
_entity_poly.type
_entity_poly.pdbx_seq_one_letter_code
_entity_poly.pdbx_strand_id
1 'polypeptide(L)'
;MENTRLLLEQCQQRADDLERQLLDTKSRCVSLARELQEYSPQSWQLSDQYKVSRHKTSLEDLPDKLICEIFEYATLLCHPFIRSLLLVCRRFHRIIMSASSLWTRIDLLFPKDLMDCFSPTKEYVVTCLERSRGRLLDITIRFPQYIIAENYTINQVAVEMTPVIGQDASMDLRRTLFDLSWGCTSSLVHKRIALIQTATKALIGSKGEHILRWASLSVTLSEDDWGNFFLGYSEEDPAPELQRLEISNLRFSGEWYQSDDCPPHPMPNCSH
;
A
#
# COMPACT_ATOMS: atom_id res chain seq x y z
N MET A 1 -30.63 12.58 -38.17
CA MET A 1 -29.65 13.65 -37.91
C MET A 1 -30.00 14.50 -36.68
N GLU A 2 -31.27 14.72 -36.33
CA GLU A 2 -31.61 15.45 -35.08
C GLU A 2 -31.20 14.69 -33.80
N ASN A 3 -31.40 13.37 -33.75
CA ASN A 3 -31.07 12.58 -32.56
C ASN A 3 -29.55 12.59 -32.25
N THR A 4 -28.72 12.51 -33.29
CA THR A 4 -27.26 12.63 -33.15
C THR A 4 -26.81 14.00 -32.66
N ARG A 5 -27.51 15.08 -33.06
CA ARG A 5 -27.21 16.44 -32.61
C ARG A 5 -27.59 16.62 -31.14
N LEU A 6 -28.74 16.10 -30.73
CA LEU A 6 -29.22 16.16 -29.35
C LEU A 6 -28.31 15.40 -28.38
N LEU A 7 -27.82 14.21 -28.78
CA LEU A 7 -26.85 13.45 -27.99
C LEU A 7 -25.51 14.18 -27.84
N LEU A 8 -25.07 14.88 -28.88
CA LEU A 8 -23.82 15.63 -28.88
C LEU A 8 -23.92 16.87 -27.97
N GLU A 9 -25.05 17.58 -28.01
CA GLU A 9 -25.35 18.70 -27.10
C GLU A 9 -25.40 18.23 -25.63
N GLN A 10 -26.01 17.07 -25.35
CA GLN A 10 -26.02 16.46 -24.01
C GLN A 10 -24.62 16.05 -23.53
N CYS A 11 -23.79 15.48 -24.41
CA CYS A 11 -22.41 15.11 -24.07
C CYS A 11 -21.57 16.34 -23.76
N GLN A 12 -21.71 17.40 -24.56
CA GLN A 12 -21.00 18.67 -24.34
C GLN A 12 -21.41 19.29 -22.99
N GLN A 13 -22.71 19.34 -22.70
CA GLN A 13 -23.19 19.89 -21.44
C GLN A 13 -22.67 19.11 -20.23
N ARG A 14 -22.61 17.77 -20.33
CA ARG A 14 -22.05 16.92 -19.28
C ARG A 14 -20.55 17.10 -19.10
N ALA A 15 -19.80 17.32 -20.19
CA ALA A 15 -18.38 17.62 -20.13
C ALA A 15 -18.13 18.96 -19.40
N ASP A 16 -18.90 20.00 -19.75
CA ASP A 16 -18.80 21.32 -19.13
C ASP A 16 -19.17 21.29 -17.63
N ASP A 17 -20.16 20.47 -17.24
CA ASP A 17 -20.54 20.26 -15.84
C ASP A 17 -19.41 19.56 -15.04
N LEU A 18 -18.78 18.53 -15.63
CA LEU A 18 -17.66 17.82 -15.00
C LEU A 18 -16.43 18.73 -14.86
N GLU A 19 -16.15 19.57 -15.85
CA GLU A 19 -15.05 20.54 -15.79
C GLU A 19 -15.27 21.57 -14.67
N ARG A 20 -16.51 22.04 -14.50
CA ARG A 20 -16.89 22.91 -13.36
C ARG A 20 -16.70 22.22 -12.01
N GLN A 21 -17.09 20.95 -11.88
CA GLN A 21 -16.87 20.17 -10.64
C GLN A 21 -15.37 19.95 -10.35
N LEU A 22 -14.57 19.71 -11.39
CA LEU A 22 -13.12 19.56 -11.25
C LEU A 22 -12.47 20.87 -10.78
N LEU A 23 -12.88 22.01 -11.33
CA LEU A 23 -12.40 23.32 -10.89
C LEU A 23 -12.80 23.64 -9.44
N ASP A 24 -14.05 23.37 -9.06
CA ASP A 24 -14.52 23.55 -7.67
C ASP A 24 -13.71 22.69 -6.69
N THR A 25 -13.58 21.39 -6.97
CA THR A 25 -12.81 20.47 -6.12
C THR A 25 -11.34 20.86 -6.03
N LYS A 26 -10.72 21.30 -7.13
CA LYS A 26 -9.35 21.83 -7.13
C LYS A 26 -9.22 23.08 -6.26
N SER A 27 -10.19 23.99 -6.33
CA SER A 27 -10.21 25.20 -5.49
C SER A 27 -10.34 24.86 -4.00
N ARG A 28 -11.18 23.87 -3.65
CA ARG A 28 -11.33 23.36 -2.28
C ARG A 28 -10.05 22.67 -1.79
N CYS A 29 -9.36 21.92 -2.65
CA CYS A 29 -8.06 21.34 -2.31
C CYS A 29 -7.01 22.42 -2.03
N VAL A 30 -6.94 23.49 -2.83
CA VAL A 30 -6.02 24.62 -2.58
C VAL A 30 -6.37 25.36 -1.29
N SER A 31 -7.66 25.53 -0.99
CA SER A 31 -8.14 26.10 0.27
C SER A 31 -7.69 25.26 1.47
N LEU A 32 -7.95 23.95 1.43
CA LEU A 32 -7.57 23.02 2.50
C LEU A 32 -6.05 22.91 2.65
N ALA A 33 -5.31 22.91 1.54
CA ALA A 33 -3.85 22.91 1.57
C ALA A 33 -3.30 24.18 2.24
N ARG A 34 -3.91 25.35 1.97
CA ARG A 34 -3.57 26.61 2.64
C ARG A 34 -3.89 26.56 4.13
N GLU A 35 -5.07 26.07 4.50
CA GLU A 35 -5.48 25.89 5.88
C GLU A 35 -4.52 24.95 6.63
N LEU A 36 -4.18 23.79 6.05
CA LEU A 36 -3.17 22.88 6.60
C LEU A 36 -1.78 23.51 6.70
N GLN A 37 -1.44 24.44 5.81
CA GLN A 37 -0.19 25.18 5.88
C GLN A 37 -0.16 26.19 7.04
N GLU A 38 -1.31 26.68 7.50
CA GLU A 38 -1.41 27.45 8.75
C GLU A 38 -1.13 26.56 9.98
N TYR A 39 -1.47 25.28 9.89
CA TYR A 39 -1.12 24.25 10.89
C TYR A 39 0.28 23.64 10.71
N SER A 40 1.08 24.16 9.77
CA SER A 40 2.47 23.74 9.52
C SER A 40 3.36 23.87 10.77
N PRO A 41 4.37 22.99 10.96
CA PRO A 41 5.35 23.06 12.05
C PRO A 41 6.05 24.42 12.24
N GLN A 42 6.01 25.32 11.24
CA GLN A 42 6.53 26.68 11.36
C GLN A 42 5.67 27.59 12.25
N SER A 43 4.36 27.35 12.41
CA SER A 43 3.53 28.09 13.38
C SER A 43 3.84 27.73 14.84
N TRP A 44 4.49 26.60 15.08
CA TRP A 44 5.00 26.22 16.40
C TRP A 44 6.19 27.08 16.84
N GLN A 45 6.87 27.76 15.90
CA GLN A 45 7.94 28.72 16.22
C GLN A 45 7.39 30.09 16.67
N LEU A 46 6.12 30.41 16.41
CA LEU A 46 5.48 31.66 16.87
C LEU A 46 4.82 31.54 18.26
N SER A 47 4.87 30.36 18.89
CA SER A 47 4.33 30.12 20.24
C SER A 47 5.30 30.49 21.39
N ASP A 48 6.30 31.33 21.13
CA ASP A 48 7.14 31.92 22.18
C ASP A 48 6.47 33.10 22.92
N GLN A 49 5.27 33.53 22.50
CA GLN A 49 4.50 34.56 23.21
C GLN A 49 3.53 34.04 24.27
N TYR A 50 3.28 32.72 24.33
CA TYR A 50 2.53 32.14 25.44
C TYR A 50 3.51 31.72 26.56
N LYS A 51 3.85 32.68 27.42
CA LYS A 51 4.38 32.41 28.77
C LYS A 51 3.29 31.80 29.66
N VAL A 52 2.68 30.70 29.22
CA VAL A 52 2.06 29.77 30.15
C VAL A 52 3.24 29.15 30.89
N SER A 53 3.21 29.12 32.22
CA SER A 53 4.14 28.32 33.00
C SER A 53 4.07 26.91 32.43
N ARG A 54 5.03 26.53 31.58
CA ARG A 54 5.19 25.16 31.10
C ARG A 54 5.59 24.38 32.32
N HIS A 55 4.60 23.97 33.12
CA HIS A 55 4.75 22.79 33.94
C HIS A 55 5.27 21.75 32.97
N LYS A 56 6.51 21.32 33.19
CA LYS A 56 7.06 20.16 32.49
C LYS A 56 6.21 18.99 32.96
N THR A 57 5.06 18.79 32.32
CA THR A 57 4.31 17.56 32.44
C THR A 57 5.24 16.49 31.88
N SER A 58 5.74 15.66 32.79
CA SER A 58 6.57 14.55 32.37
C SER A 58 5.71 13.63 31.52
N LEU A 59 6.32 12.99 30.53
CA LEU A 59 5.66 11.89 29.81
C LEU A 59 5.24 10.76 30.77
N GLU A 60 5.86 10.72 31.96
CA GLU A 60 5.53 9.82 33.06
C GLU A 60 4.17 10.13 33.70
N ASP A 61 3.70 11.38 33.65
CA ASP A 61 2.46 11.82 34.29
C ASP A 61 1.23 11.61 33.40
N LEU A 62 1.42 11.40 32.10
CA LEU A 62 0.32 11.15 31.16
C LEU A 62 -0.36 9.81 31.44
N PRO A 63 -1.70 9.71 31.49
CA PRO A 63 -2.40 8.43 31.59
C PRO A 63 -2.04 7.46 30.46
N ASP A 64 -1.93 6.16 30.77
CA ASP A 64 -1.61 5.10 29.78
C ASP A 64 -2.60 5.11 28.59
N LYS A 65 -3.87 5.47 28.84
CA LYS A 65 -4.90 5.60 27.80
C LYS A 65 -4.56 6.67 26.76
N LEU A 66 -4.14 7.86 27.19
CA LEU A 66 -3.78 8.95 26.27
C LEU A 66 -2.51 8.59 25.48
N ILE A 67 -1.55 7.92 26.11
CA ILE A 67 -0.35 7.43 25.43
C ILE A 67 -0.74 6.40 24.35
N CYS A 68 -1.68 5.51 24.66
CA CYS A 68 -2.20 4.54 23.69
C CYS A 68 -2.86 5.23 22.50
N GLU A 69 -3.73 6.21 22.73
CA GLU A 69 -4.37 7.00 21.66
C GLU A 69 -3.33 7.73 20.79
N ILE A 70 -2.28 8.29 21.40
CA ILE A 70 -1.16 8.90 20.67
C ILE A 70 -0.44 7.86 19.80
N PHE A 71 -0.22 6.65 20.30
CA PHE A 71 0.39 5.58 19.50
C PHE A 71 -0.52 5.09 18.38
N GLU A 72 -1.82 4.98 18.61
CA GLU A 72 -2.79 4.63 17.56
C GLU A 72 -2.75 5.67 16.44
N TYR A 73 -2.75 6.95 16.80
CA TYR A 73 -2.60 8.04 15.82
C TYR A 73 -1.24 8.01 15.11
N ALA A 74 -0.15 7.84 15.85
CA ALA A 74 1.21 7.81 15.26
C ALA A 74 1.42 6.62 14.32
N THR A 75 0.91 5.44 14.70
CA THR A 75 0.99 4.22 13.88
C THR A 75 0.06 4.28 12.66
N LEU A 76 -0.99 5.10 12.70
CA LEU A 76 -1.80 5.40 11.52
C LEU A 76 -1.01 6.19 10.45
N LEU A 77 -0.10 7.06 10.88
CA LEU A 77 0.76 7.82 9.97
C LEU A 77 1.96 6.99 9.47
N CYS A 78 2.55 6.16 10.34
CA CYS A 78 3.65 5.29 9.94
C CYS A 78 3.79 4.07 10.87
N HIS A 79 3.17 2.95 10.50
CA HIS A 79 3.05 1.74 11.31
C HIS A 79 4.38 1.01 11.61
N PRO A 80 5.37 0.93 10.70
CA PRO A 80 6.63 0.22 10.97
C PRO A 80 7.40 0.73 12.20
N PHE A 81 7.09 1.94 12.69
CA PHE A 81 7.69 2.51 13.89
C PHE A 81 7.20 1.92 15.21
N ILE A 82 6.18 1.05 15.23
CA ILE A 82 5.77 0.38 16.46
C ILE A 82 6.93 -0.38 17.13
N ARG A 83 7.85 -0.94 16.32
CA ARG A 83 9.09 -1.55 16.81
C ARG A 83 10.01 -0.55 17.52
N SER A 84 10.12 0.67 17.00
CA SER A 84 10.94 1.71 17.63
C SER A 84 10.33 2.17 18.95
N LEU A 85 8.99 2.28 19.00
CA LEU A 85 8.27 2.63 20.23
C LEU A 85 8.45 1.59 21.35
N LEU A 86 8.59 0.31 21.01
CA LEU A 86 8.91 -0.75 21.98
C LEU A 86 10.28 -0.55 22.66
N LEU A 87 11.21 0.17 22.02
CA LEU A 87 12.58 0.36 22.52
C LEU A 87 12.75 1.63 23.38
N VAL A 88 11.75 2.52 23.43
CA VAL A 88 11.86 3.82 24.10
C VAL A 88 11.99 3.67 25.62
N CYS A 89 11.01 3.04 26.27
CA CYS A 89 11.03 2.79 27.70
C CYS A 89 10.13 1.61 28.09
N ARG A 90 10.31 1.07 29.30
CA ARG A 90 9.54 -0.08 29.80
C ARG A 90 8.02 0.17 29.82
N ARG A 91 7.61 1.40 30.12
CA ARG A 91 6.20 1.79 30.14
C ARG A 91 5.58 1.69 28.75
N PHE A 92 6.25 2.24 27.75
CA PHE A 92 5.81 2.20 26.35
C PHE A 92 5.71 0.76 25.86
N HIS A 93 6.74 -0.04 26.13
CA HIS A 93 6.73 -1.46 25.84
C HIS A 93 5.50 -2.14 26.46
N ARG A 94 5.22 -1.94 27.75
CA ARG A 94 4.05 -2.53 28.43
C ARG A 94 2.73 -2.12 27.77
N ILE A 95 2.54 -0.82 27.50
CA ILE A 95 1.32 -0.30 26.87
C ILE A 95 1.11 -0.96 25.51
N ILE A 96 2.13 -0.90 24.65
CA ILE A 96 2.06 -1.43 23.28
C ILE A 96 1.81 -2.93 23.27
N MET A 97 2.47 -3.67 24.16
CA MET A 97 2.26 -5.12 24.30
C MET A 97 0.87 -5.50 24.81
N SER A 98 0.20 -4.59 25.53
CA SER A 98 -1.14 -4.81 26.08
C SER A 98 -2.28 -4.41 25.14
N ALA A 99 -2.03 -3.43 24.26
CA ALA A 99 -3.05 -2.86 23.37
C ALA A 99 -3.10 -3.60 22.03
N SER A 100 -4.02 -4.55 21.88
CA SER A 100 -4.17 -5.33 20.64
C SER A 100 -4.59 -4.51 19.42
N SER A 101 -5.21 -3.34 19.62
CA SER A 101 -5.56 -2.39 18.55
C SER A 101 -4.33 -1.88 17.80
N LEU A 102 -3.19 -1.70 18.45
CA LEU A 102 -1.95 -1.23 17.79
C LEU A 102 -1.36 -2.25 16.80
N TRP A 103 -1.81 -3.51 16.88
CA TRP A 103 -1.32 -4.63 16.07
C TRP A 103 -2.28 -5.04 14.96
N THR A 104 -3.42 -4.34 14.78
CA THR A 104 -4.40 -4.67 13.73
C THR A 104 -3.94 -4.23 12.35
N ARG A 105 -3.07 -3.23 12.28
CA ARG A 105 -2.52 -2.76 11.02
C ARG A 105 -1.26 -3.52 10.63
N ILE A 106 -1.14 -3.91 9.37
CA ILE A 106 0.02 -4.62 8.82
C ILE A 106 0.44 -3.92 7.53
N ASP A 107 1.61 -3.26 7.58
CA ASP A 107 2.17 -2.53 6.45
C ASP A 107 3.34 -3.32 5.86
N LEU A 108 3.11 -3.97 4.72
CA LEU A 108 4.12 -4.67 3.91
C LEU A 108 4.64 -3.74 2.81
N LEU A 109 5.47 -2.79 3.21
CA LEU A 109 6.09 -1.81 2.31
C LEU A 109 7.44 -2.33 1.82
N PHE A 110 7.43 -2.99 0.66
CA PHE A 110 8.66 -3.42 0.02
C PHE A 110 9.30 -2.23 -0.72
N PRO A 111 10.64 -2.16 -0.74
CA PRO A 111 11.35 -1.10 -1.44
C PRO A 111 11.11 -1.23 -2.95
N LYS A 112 11.19 -0.11 -3.69
CA LYS A 112 11.04 -0.17 -5.15
C LYS A 112 12.13 -1.02 -5.80
N ASP A 113 13.36 -0.86 -5.30
CA ASP A 113 14.50 -1.69 -5.70
C ASP A 113 14.65 -2.86 -4.72
N LEU A 114 14.71 -4.09 -5.24
CA LEU A 114 14.90 -5.32 -4.45
C LEU A 114 16.18 -5.31 -3.60
N MET A 115 17.17 -4.50 -3.97
CA MET A 115 18.47 -4.44 -3.31
C MET A 115 18.53 -3.44 -2.15
N ASP A 116 17.47 -2.68 -1.91
CA ASP A 116 17.39 -1.78 -0.77
C ASP A 116 17.41 -2.51 0.59
N CYS A 117 17.84 -1.79 1.62
CA CYS A 117 18.15 -2.37 2.93
C CYS A 117 16.92 -2.78 3.75
N PHE A 118 15.75 -2.22 3.47
CA PHE A 118 14.55 -2.45 4.26
C PHE A 118 13.63 -3.46 3.58
N SER A 119 13.21 -4.52 4.29
CA SER A 119 12.15 -5.40 3.81
C SER A 119 11.35 -5.91 5.00
N PRO A 120 10.00 -5.84 4.96
CA PRO A 120 9.15 -6.52 5.90
C PRO A 120 9.51 -8.02 6.00
N THR A 121 9.43 -8.57 7.21
CA THR A 121 9.77 -9.99 7.45
C THR A 121 8.53 -10.79 7.82
N LYS A 122 8.60 -12.11 7.64
CA LYS A 122 7.56 -13.04 8.09
C LYS A 122 7.26 -12.86 9.59
N GLU A 123 8.31 -12.68 10.40
CA GLU A 123 8.19 -12.56 11.86
C GLU A 123 7.40 -11.31 12.25
N TYR A 124 7.51 -10.22 11.49
CA TYR A 124 6.68 -9.03 11.71
C TYR A 124 5.20 -9.35 11.50
N VAL A 125 4.86 -10.00 10.38
CA VAL A 125 3.48 -10.40 10.07
C VAL A 125 2.90 -11.30 11.15
N VAL A 126 3.63 -12.37 11.49
CA VAL A 126 3.22 -13.33 12.54
C VAL A 126 3.01 -12.62 13.87
N THR A 127 3.92 -11.72 14.26
CA THR A 127 3.80 -10.94 15.50
C THR A 127 2.52 -10.09 15.52
N CYS A 128 2.18 -9.42 14.42
CA CYS A 128 0.94 -8.63 14.33
C CYS A 128 -0.30 -9.53 14.39
N LEU A 129 -0.30 -10.66 13.69
CA LEU A 129 -1.40 -11.62 13.67
C LEU A 129 -1.70 -12.21 15.06
N GLU A 130 -0.66 -12.55 15.82
CA GLU A 130 -0.77 -13.05 17.19
C GLU A 130 -1.27 -11.96 18.15
N ARG A 131 -0.67 -10.77 18.09
CA ARG A 131 -0.93 -9.70 19.07
C ARG A 131 -2.23 -8.94 18.84
N SER A 132 -2.76 -8.98 17.63
CA SER A 132 -4.10 -8.45 17.31
C SER A 132 -5.23 -9.27 17.93
N ARG A 133 -4.96 -10.50 18.44
CA ARG A 133 -5.91 -11.34 19.20
C ARG A 133 -7.27 -11.53 18.50
N GLY A 134 -7.25 -11.85 17.21
CA GLY A 134 -8.47 -12.13 16.45
C GLY A 134 -9.23 -10.90 15.96
N ARG A 135 -8.77 -9.68 16.27
CA ARG A 135 -9.35 -8.44 15.70
C ARG A 135 -9.22 -8.43 14.18
N LEU A 136 -10.10 -7.65 13.54
CA LEU A 136 -10.01 -7.36 12.12
C LEU A 136 -8.73 -6.57 11.81
N LEU A 137 -8.24 -6.74 10.58
CA LEU A 137 -6.92 -6.29 10.14
C LEU A 137 -7.04 -5.26 9.02
N ASP A 138 -6.21 -4.23 9.12
CA ASP A 138 -6.03 -3.22 8.09
C ASP A 138 -4.68 -3.43 7.40
N ILE A 139 -4.71 -3.81 6.13
CA ILE A 139 -3.55 -4.33 5.43
C ILE A 139 -3.17 -3.38 4.31
N THR A 140 -1.91 -2.96 4.29
CA THR A 140 -1.32 -2.23 3.18
C THR A 140 -0.14 -3.01 2.63
N ILE A 141 -0.16 -3.32 1.33
CA ILE A 141 0.92 -4.04 0.65
C ILE A 141 1.40 -3.20 -0.52
N ARG A 142 2.70 -2.93 -0.57
CA ARG A 142 3.33 -2.23 -1.69
C ARG A 142 4.45 -3.09 -2.22
N PHE A 143 4.24 -3.69 -3.39
CA PHE A 143 5.23 -4.52 -4.05
C PHE A 143 6.39 -3.68 -4.62
N PRO A 144 7.59 -4.27 -4.73
CA PRO A 144 8.69 -3.66 -5.48
C PRO A 144 8.29 -3.54 -6.96
N GLN A 145 9.05 -2.79 -7.74
CA GLN A 145 8.73 -2.62 -9.16
C GLN A 145 8.84 -3.92 -9.96
N TYR A 146 9.77 -4.79 -9.56
CA TYR A 146 10.04 -6.08 -10.20
C TYR A 146 10.14 -7.19 -9.17
N ILE A 147 9.60 -8.34 -9.51
CA ILE A 147 9.61 -9.56 -8.67
C ILE A 147 9.94 -10.82 -9.43
N ILE A 148 10.02 -10.72 -10.75
CA ILE A 148 10.63 -11.71 -11.61
C ILE A 148 12.11 -11.33 -11.67
N ALA A 149 12.99 -12.28 -11.32
CA ALA A 149 14.41 -12.01 -11.18
C ALA A 149 15.04 -11.59 -12.52
N GLU A 150 14.53 -12.14 -13.61
CA GLU A 150 14.85 -11.83 -15.01
C GLU A 150 14.47 -10.38 -15.33
N ASN A 151 13.22 -9.98 -15.08
CA ASN A 151 12.74 -8.62 -15.34
C ASN A 151 13.54 -7.58 -14.54
N TYR A 152 13.83 -7.88 -13.27
CA TYR A 152 14.70 -7.04 -12.46
C TYR A 152 16.09 -6.88 -13.09
N THR A 153 16.71 -7.98 -13.52
CA THR A 153 18.05 -7.96 -14.13
C THR A 153 18.07 -7.17 -15.43
N ILE A 154 17.09 -7.41 -16.31
CA ILE A 154 16.91 -6.67 -17.57
C ILE A 154 16.77 -5.17 -17.28
N ASN A 155 15.94 -4.81 -16.30
CA ASN A 155 15.75 -3.41 -15.95
C ASN A 155 17.04 -2.78 -15.38
N GLN A 156 17.79 -3.49 -14.54
CA GLN A 156 19.07 -2.97 -14.02
C GLN A 156 20.08 -2.73 -15.15
N VAL A 157 20.19 -3.65 -16.12
CA VAL A 157 21.04 -3.46 -17.31
C VAL A 157 20.59 -2.23 -18.10
N ALA A 158 19.29 -2.07 -18.35
CA ALA A 158 18.75 -0.92 -19.07
C ALA A 158 19.03 0.40 -18.33
N VAL A 159 18.80 0.45 -17.01
CA VAL A 159 19.06 1.63 -16.17
C VAL A 159 20.54 2.02 -16.22
N GLU A 160 21.45 1.06 -16.05
CA GLU A 160 22.91 1.30 -16.10
C GLU A 160 23.41 1.72 -17.49
N MET A 161 22.78 1.22 -18.56
CA MET A 161 23.16 1.58 -19.93
C MET A 161 22.56 2.91 -20.39
N THR A 162 21.46 3.37 -19.79
CA THR A 162 20.73 4.59 -20.17
C THR A 162 21.64 5.82 -20.31
N PRO A 163 22.59 6.10 -19.39
CA PRO A 163 23.50 7.24 -19.51
C PRO A 163 24.46 7.13 -20.72
N VAL A 164 24.72 5.92 -21.21
CA VAL A 164 25.67 5.65 -22.30
C VAL A 164 25.00 5.74 -23.66
N ILE A 165 23.82 5.14 -23.80
CA ILE A 165 23.12 5.00 -25.09
C ILE A 165 21.97 5.99 -25.29
N GLY A 166 21.56 6.69 -24.23
CA GLY A 166 20.39 7.58 -24.22
C GLY A 166 19.08 6.87 -23.91
N GLN A 167 18.05 7.66 -23.58
CA GLN A 167 16.75 7.15 -23.12
C GLN A 167 16.03 6.30 -24.18
N ASP A 168 15.98 6.78 -25.42
CA ASP A 168 15.26 6.09 -26.51
C ASP A 168 15.90 4.74 -26.83
N ALA A 169 17.23 4.70 -26.97
CA ALA A 169 17.96 3.47 -27.19
C ALA A 169 17.88 2.50 -26.00
N SER A 170 17.75 3.01 -24.77
CA SER A 170 17.52 2.18 -23.58
C SER A 170 16.15 1.50 -23.59
N MET A 171 15.11 2.18 -24.09
CA MET A 171 13.80 1.57 -24.30
C MET A 171 13.87 0.41 -25.30
N ASP A 172 14.55 0.62 -26.42
CA ASP A 172 14.71 -0.40 -27.46
C ASP A 172 15.58 -1.56 -26.98
N LEU A 173 16.70 -1.27 -26.29
CA LEU A 173 17.51 -2.28 -25.62
C LEU A 173 16.63 -3.13 -24.70
N ARG A 174 15.86 -2.51 -23.81
CA ARG A 174 14.99 -3.23 -22.88
C ARG A 174 14.00 -4.14 -23.60
N ARG A 175 13.37 -3.70 -24.69
CA ARG A 175 12.48 -4.55 -25.52
C ARG A 175 13.23 -5.75 -26.08
N THR A 176 14.38 -5.53 -26.70
CA THR A 176 15.23 -6.60 -27.23
C THR A 176 15.67 -7.57 -26.14
N LEU A 177 15.97 -7.07 -24.94
CA LEU A 177 16.33 -7.91 -23.80
C LEU A 177 15.16 -8.77 -23.32
N PHE A 178 13.92 -8.26 -23.32
CA PHE A 178 12.74 -9.06 -22.97
C PHE A 178 12.46 -10.21 -23.95
N ASP A 179 12.81 -10.06 -25.23
CA ASP A 179 12.64 -11.12 -26.24
C ASP A 179 13.69 -12.24 -26.10
N LEU A 180 14.74 -12.02 -25.31
CA LEU A 180 15.80 -13.00 -25.06
C LEU A 180 15.51 -13.81 -23.80
N SER A 181 15.89 -15.09 -23.81
CA SER A 181 15.82 -15.93 -22.60
C SER A 181 16.96 -15.55 -21.64
N TRP A 182 16.68 -14.64 -20.70
CA TRP A 182 17.61 -14.30 -19.63
C TRP A 182 17.45 -15.27 -18.47
N GLY A 183 18.58 -15.67 -17.88
CA GLY A 183 18.60 -16.29 -16.56
C GLY A 183 19.15 -15.31 -15.55
N CYS A 184 18.46 -15.11 -14.42
CA CYS A 184 19.07 -14.40 -13.30
C CYS A 184 19.88 -15.39 -12.45
N THR A 185 21.18 -15.19 -12.31
CA THR A 185 22.04 -16.02 -11.45
C THR A 185 22.23 -15.44 -10.04
N SER A 186 21.66 -14.27 -9.77
CA SER A 186 21.81 -13.59 -8.48
C SER A 186 21.00 -14.30 -7.39
N SER A 187 21.68 -15.07 -6.55
CA SER A 187 21.07 -15.75 -5.39
C SER A 187 20.43 -14.77 -4.40
N LEU A 188 20.94 -13.53 -4.32
CA LEU A 188 20.41 -12.49 -3.46
C LEU A 188 19.05 -11.98 -3.94
N VAL A 189 18.88 -11.76 -5.24
CA VAL A 189 17.60 -11.34 -5.84
C VAL A 189 16.53 -12.41 -5.58
N HIS A 190 16.86 -13.67 -5.83
CA HIS A 190 15.97 -14.80 -5.54
C HIS A 190 15.60 -14.87 -4.06
N LYS A 191 16.56 -14.68 -3.16
CA LYS A 191 16.32 -14.66 -1.72
C LYS A 191 15.38 -13.52 -1.32
N ARG A 192 15.50 -12.33 -1.93
CA ARG A 192 14.61 -11.19 -1.67
C ARG A 192 13.19 -11.47 -2.15
N ILE A 193 13.02 -12.00 -3.36
CA ILE A 193 11.72 -12.42 -3.88
C ILE A 193 11.09 -13.48 -2.97
N ALA A 194 11.85 -14.48 -2.54
CA ALA A 194 11.38 -15.51 -1.62
C ALA A 194 10.95 -14.92 -0.26
N LEU A 195 11.63 -13.90 0.26
CA LEU A 195 11.23 -13.21 1.49
C LEU A 195 9.88 -12.49 1.32
N ILE A 196 9.68 -11.80 0.20
CA ILE A 196 8.41 -11.13 -0.13
C ILE A 196 7.29 -12.17 -0.17
N GLN A 197 7.47 -13.25 -0.93
CA GLN A 197 6.50 -14.34 -1.03
C GLN A 197 6.21 -14.97 0.34
N THR A 198 7.23 -15.16 1.18
CA THR A 198 7.07 -15.77 2.50
C THR A 198 6.28 -14.85 3.45
N ALA A 199 6.55 -13.54 3.44
CA ALA A 199 5.82 -12.56 4.24
C ALA A 199 4.34 -12.48 3.80
N THR A 200 4.10 -12.44 2.48
CA THR A 200 2.74 -12.44 1.92
C THR A 200 1.98 -13.73 2.24
N LYS A 201 2.60 -14.90 2.07
CA LYS A 201 1.98 -16.19 2.44
C LYS A 201 1.63 -16.25 3.92
N ALA A 202 2.49 -15.71 4.79
CA ALA A 202 2.19 -15.64 6.22
C ALA A 202 1.00 -14.73 6.55
N LEU A 203 0.75 -13.71 5.73
CA LEU A 203 -0.39 -12.81 5.89
C LEU A 203 -1.73 -13.47 5.50
N ILE A 204 -1.69 -14.32 4.47
CA ILE A 204 -2.85 -15.10 3.99
C ILE A 204 -3.15 -16.26 4.93
N GLY A 205 -2.10 -16.93 5.41
CA GLY A 205 -2.19 -18.19 6.12
C GLY A 205 -1.95 -19.39 5.20
N SER A 206 -1.94 -20.58 5.78
CA SER A 206 -1.74 -21.83 5.02
C SER A 206 -2.96 -22.25 4.20
N LYS A 207 -4.15 -21.79 4.59
CA LYS A 207 -5.47 -22.11 4.05
C LYS A 207 -6.39 -20.87 4.08
N GLY A 208 -5.82 -19.70 3.85
CA GLY A 208 -6.56 -18.43 3.91
C GLY A 208 -7.13 -18.07 5.28
N GLU A 209 -6.74 -18.73 6.38
CA GLU A 209 -7.36 -18.56 7.69
C GLU A 209 -7.25 -17.14 8.24
N HIS A 210 -6.29 -16.35 7.74
CA HIS A 210 -6.11 -14.96 8.13
C HIS A 210 -6.88 -13.99 7.24
N ILE A 211 -7.22 -14.38 5.99
CA ILE A 211 -8.04 -13.60 5.06
C ILE A 211 -9.41 -13.28 5.67
N LEU A 212 -9.97 -14.22 6.44
CA LEU A 212 -11.24 -14.05 7.16
C LEU A 212 -11.27 -12.84 8.11
N ARG A 213 -10.11 -12.31 8.49
CA ARG A 213 -9.98 -11.18 9.41
C ARG A 213 -9.67 -9.87 8.69
N TRP A 214 -9.58 -9.84 7.37
CA TRP A 214 -9.20 -8.62 6.65
C TRP A 214 -10.39 -7.66 6.60
N ALA A 215 -10.29 -6.51 7.28
CA ALA A 215 -11.27 -5.43 7.20
C ALA A 215 -10.99 -4.49 6.03
N SER A 216 -9.71 -4.19 5.80
CA SER A 216 -9.28 -3.39 4.65
C SER A 216 -8.02 -3.95 4.02
N LEU A 217 -7.96 -3.86 2.70
CA LEU A 217 -6.82 -4.27 1.89
C LEU A 217 -6.51 -3.17 0.87
N SER A 218 -5.33 -2.58 0.97
CA SER A 218 -4.76 -1.68 -0.05
C SER A 218 -3.51 -2.31 -0.63
N VAL A 219 -3.54 -2.65 -1.93
CA VAL A 219 -2.43 -3.28 -2.64
C VAL A 219 -1.96 -2.36 -3.76
N THR A 220 -0.68 -2.01 -3.74
CA THR A 220 0.00 -1.43 -4.90
C THR A 220 0.77 -2.53 -5.59
N LEU A 221 0.27 -2.94 -6.76
CA LEU A 221 0.90 -3.97 -7.58
C LEU A 221 2.13 -3.41 -8.29
N SER A 222 3.07 -4.31 -8.58
CA SER A 222 4.20 -4.05 -9.46
C SER A 222 3.74 -3.97 -10.92
N GLU A 223 4.64 -3.58 -11.83
CA GLU A 223 4.32 -3.70 -13.27
C GLU A 223 4.19 -5.16 -13.74
N ASP A 224 4.74 -6.11 -12.97
CA ASP A 224 4.68 -7.56 -13.19
C ASP A 224 3.48 -8.25 -12.49
N ASP A 225 3.21 -9.50 -12.90
CA ASP A 225 2.07 -10.43 -12.64
C ASP A 225 1.63 -10.74 -11.18
N TRP A 226 1.87 -9.87 -10.19
CA TRP A 226 1.35 -10.10 -8.82
C TRP A 226 -0.17 -10.18 -8.75
N GLY A 227 -0.88 -9.58 -9.72
CA GLY A 227 -2.33 -9.72 -9.83
C GLY A 227 -2.72 -11.19 -9.73
N ASN A 228 -2.06 -12.06 -10.50
CA ASN A 228 -2.35 -13.50 -10.53
C ASN A 228 -2.08 -14.15 -9.16
N PHE A 229 -0.95 -13.81 -8.53
CA PHE A 229 -0.59 -14.38 -7.23
C PHE A 229 -1.61 -14.03 -6.15
N PHE A 230 -2.02 -12.76 -6.02
CA PHE A 230 -2.98 -12.36 -4.98
C PHE A 230 -4.39 -12.84 -5.26
N LEU A 231 -4.83 -12.73 -6.51
CA LEU A 231 -6.19 -13.05 -6.88
C LEU A 231 -6.43 -14.56 -6.83
N GLY A 232 -5.42 -15.38 -7.17
CA GLY A 232 -5.52 -16.84 -7.03
C GLY A 232 -5.83 -17.29 -5.61
N TYR A 233 -5.28 -16.63 -4.57
CA TYR A 233 -5.63 -16.94 -3.18
C TYR A 233 -7.01 -16.42 -2.76
N SER A 234 -7.49 -15.34 -3.38
CA SER A 234 -8.81 -14.79 -3.05
C SER A 234 -9.98 -15.58 -3.66
N GLU A 235 -9.74 -16.36 -4.71
CA GLU A 235 -10.76 -17.21 -5.33
C GLU A 235 -11.07 -18.45 -4.46
N GLU A 236 -10.05 -19.00 -3.78
CA GLU A 236 -10.23 -20.18 -2.92
C GLU A 236 -10.80 -19.82 -1.54
N ASP A 237 -10.40 -18.68 -0.97
CA ASP A 237 -10.76 -18.25 0.38
C ASP A 237 -11.30 -16.81 0.39
N PRO A 238 -12.64 -16.61 0.43
CA PRO A 238 -13.21 -15.28 0.42
C PRO A 238 -12.89 -14.51 1.70
N ALA A 239 -12.82 -13.18 1.60
CA ALA A 239 -12.63 -12.27 2.73
C ALA A 239 -13.99 -11.67 3.16
N PRO A 240 -14.81 -12.38 3.99
CA PRO A 240 -16.18 -11.96 4.31
C PRO A 240 -16.27 -10.62 5.05
N GLU A 241 -15.23 -10.28 5.81
CA GLU A 241 -15.18 -9.06 6.62
C GLU A 241 -14.56 -7.87 5.87
N LEU A 242 -14.21 -8.04 4.58
CA LEU A 242 -13.53 -7.02 3.79
C LEU A 242 -14.49 -5.89 3.42
N GLN A 243 -14.32 -4.75 4.07
CA GLN A 243 -15.14 -3.56 3.86
C GLN A 243 -14.53 -2.60 2.84
N ARG A 244 -13.21 -2.68 2.64
CA ARG A 244 -12.48 -1.81 1.72
C ARG A 244 -11.42 -2.59 0.96
N LEU A 245 -11.50 -2.52 -0.37
CA LEU A 245 -10.48 -3.03 -1.27
C LEU A 245 -10.00 -1.89 -2.17
N GLU A 246 -8.70 -1.65 -2.16
CA GLU A 246 -8.04 -0.69 -3.04
C GLU A 246 -6.89 -1.41 -3.75
N ILE A 247 -6.93 -1.44 -5.08
CA ILE A 247 -5.86 -2.01 -5.89
C ILE A 247 -5.35 -0.93 -6.82
N SER A 248 -4.10 -0.51 -6.59
CA SER A 248 -3.38 0.46 -7.41
C SER A 248 -2.49 -0.25 -8.42
N ASN A 249 -2.33 0.37 -9.59
CA ASN A 249 -1.55 -0.15 -10.72
C ASN A 249 -2.05 -1.49 -11.26
N LEU A 250 -3.35 -1.77 -11.15
CA LEU A 250 -3.94 -2.93 -11.81
C LEU A 250 -3.87 -2.73 -13.33
N ARG A 251 -2.85 -3.33 -13.96
CA ARG A 251 -2.88 -3.57 -15.40
C ARG A 251 -3.69 -4.84 -15.62
N PHE A 252 -4.85 -4.71 -16.25
CA PHE A 252 -5.54 -5.87 -16.77
C PHE A 252 -4.64 -6.47 -17.85
N SER A 253 -3.99 -7.59 -17.56
CA SER A 253 -3.47 -8.41 -18.65
C SER A 253 -4.69 -8.84 -19.47
N GLY A 254 -4.70 -8.57 -20.77
CA GLY A 254 -5.80 -8.92 -21.66
C GLY A 254 -6.09 -10.43 -21.70
N GLU A 255 -5.21 -11.25 -21.11
CA GLU A 255 -5.32 -12.69 -21.04
C GLU A 255 -6.28 -13.19 -19.95
N TRP A 256 -6.63 -12.36 -18.96
CA TRP A 256 -7.57 -12.75 -17.88
C TRP A 256 -8.96 -13.12 -18.38
N TYR A 257 -9.36 -12.57 -19.53
CA TYR A 257 -10.69 -12.80 -20.11
C TYR A 257 -10.70 -13.88 -21.20
N GLN A 258 -9.55 -14.46 -21.55
CA GLN A 258 -9.44 -15.42 -22.68
C GLN A 258 -9.34 -16.88 -22.24
N SER A 259 -9.60 -17.20 -20.97
CA SER A 259 -9.85 -18.59 -20.60
C SER A 259 -11.28 -18.95 -21.01
N ASP A 260 -11.44 -19.40 -22.27
CA ASP A 260 -12.71 -19.90 -22.85
C ASP A 260 -13.34 -21.06 -22.04
N ASP A 261 -12.67 -21.57 -21.00
CA ASP A 261 -13.11 -22.69 -20.17
C ASP A 261 -13.82 -22.29 -18.85
N CYS A 262 -13.95 -21.01 -18.51
CA CYS A 262 -14.69 -20.58 -17.31
C CYS A 262 -16.01 -19.89 -17.67
N PRO A 263 -17.17 -20.57 -17.54
CA PRO A 263 -18.46 -19.88 -17.69
C PRO A 263 -18.57 -18.76 -16.64
N PRO A 264 -19.14 -17.60 -16.99
CA PRO A 264 -19.26 -16.48 -16.07
C PRO A 264 -20.05 -16.91 -14.84
N HIS A 265 -19.39 -16.95 -13.69
CA HIS A 265 -20.09 -17.14 -12.43
C HIS A 265 -21.00 -15.93 -12.19
N PRO A 266 -22.30 -16.14 -11.89
CA PRO A 266 -23.20 -15.04 -11.59
C PRO A 266 -22.68 -14.31 -10.37
N MET A 267 -22.42 -13.00 -10.50
CA MET A 267 -22.06 -12.17 -9.36
C MET A 267 -23.17 -12.28 -8.29
N PRO A 268 -22.81 -12.40 -7.00
CA PRO A 268 -23.81 -12.41 -5.93
C PRO A 268 -24.58 -11.09 -5.97
N ASN A 269 -25.90 -11.18 -6.13
CA ASN A 269 -26.79 -10.03 -6.05
C ASN A 269 -26.61 -9.38 -4.68
N CYS A 270 -26.05 -8.17 -4.67
CA CYS A 270 -26.06 -7.30 -3.50
C CYS A 270 -27.51 -6.83 -3.30
N SER A 271 -28.24 -7.54 -2.46
CA SER A 271 -29.53 -7.08 -1.93
C SER A 271 -29.26 -5.90 -1.00
N HIS A 272 -29.69 -4.70 -1.41
CA HIS A 272 -29.78 -3.53 -0.53
C HIS A 272 -30.93 -3.66 0.47
#